data_AF-I2FWA2-F1
#
_entry.id   AF-I2FWA2-F1
#
_cell.length_a   1.000
_cell.length_b   1.000
_cell.length_c   1.000
_cell.angle_alpha   90.00
_cell.angle_beta   90.00
_cell.angle_gamma   90.00
#
_symmetry.space_group_name_H-M   'P 1'
#
loop_
_entity.id
_entity.type
_entity.pdbx_description
1 polymer ?
#
loop_
_entity_poly.entity_id
_entity_poly.type
_entity_poly.pdbx_seq_one_letter_code
_entity_poly.pdbx_strand_id
1 'polypeptide(L)'
;MAYIARTIGLTTRRQVFTPLTALATRTFTSSSRLSSGESKDLRPPSTQIFTPADVQAGISALSAAGYDPTTVWEQRVVWGDHDQFQHVNNVHFVRWFESARMFYANTLTESDDFSEKRREEITRGTGKSFILAGINVRYRRPVVYPDTLLVGQACELPLGKERFMLRGAAYSLAQKTIVAVAAQDCVTYDYTKLKKCDIPEDIKKALEARGSHFDKKL
;
A
#
# COMPACT_ATOMS: atom_id res chain seq x y z
N MET A 1 -83.19 -21.91 -35.72
CA MET A 1 -82.99 -23.22 -35.07
C MET A 1 -81.57 -23.24 -34.51
N ALA A 2 -81.30 -23.26 -33.20
CA ALA A 2 -82.16 -23.00 -32.03
C ALA A 2 -81.26 -22.44 -30.89
N TYR A 3 -81.87 -21.74 -29.93
CA TYR A 3 -81.20 -21.28 -28.70
C TYR A 3 -80.94 -22.46 -27.75
N ILE A 4 -79.90 -22.38 -26.91
CA ILE A 4 -79.92 -22.78 -25.49
C ILE A 4 -78.72 -22.13 -24.79
N ALA A 5 -79.00 -21.40 -23.71
CA ALA A 5 -77.99 -20.86 -22.80
C ALA A 5 -77.92 -21.72 -21.52
N ARG A 6 -76.79 -21.71 -20.82
CA ARG A 6 -76.67 -22.25 -19.45
C ARG A 6 -75.87 -21.35 -18.50
N THR A 7 -76.56 -20.87 -17.47
CA THR A 7 -76.07 -20.26 -16.21
C THR A 7 -76.25 -21.28 -15.05
N ILE A 8 -75.75 -21.12 -13.82
CA ILE A 8 -75.03 -20.04 -13.10
C ILE A 8 -73.80 -20.70 -12.39
N GLY A 9 -72.76 -19.95 -12.00
CA GLY A 9 -71.67 -20.56 -11.20
C GLY A 9 -70.63 -19.68 -10.51
N LEU A 10 -70.84 -18.38 -10.30
CA LEU A 10 -69.88 -17.52 -9.57
C LEU A 10 -69.93 -17.75 -8.05
N THR A 11 -69.02 -18.57 -7.51
CA THR A 11 -68.77 -18.69 -6.07
C THR A 11 -67.54 -17.87 -5.66
N THR A 12 -67.77 -16.65 -5.19
CA THR A 12 -66.74 -15.77 -4.62
C THR A 12 -66.29 -16.26 -3.25
N ARG A 13 -65.22 -17.07 -3.22
CA ARG A 13 -64.56 -17.48 -1.97
C ARG A 13 -63.76 -16.30 -1.40
N ARG A 14 -64.34 -15.57 -0.44
CA ARG A 14 -63.62 -14.53 0.33
C ARG A 14 -62.39 -15.17 1.02
N GLN A 15 -61.19 -14.83 0.56
CA GLN A 15 -59.98 -15.01 1.37
C GLN A 15 -59.95 -13.92 2.44
N VAL A 16 -59.96 -14.34 3.70
CA VAL A 16 -59.76 -13.46 4.84
C VAL A 16 -58.26 -13.21 4.97
N PHE A 17 -57.82 -11.96 4.80
CA PHE A 17 -56.45 -11.57 5.11
C PHE A 17 -56.28 -11.42 6.61
N THR A 18 -55.44 -12.27 7.21
CA THR A 18 -54.97 -12.12 8.59
C THR A 18 -53.66 -11.31 8.59
N PRO A 19 -53.54 -10.19 9.33
CA PRO A 19 -52.28 -9.47 9.42
C PRO A 19 -51.30 -10.23 10.30
N LEU A 20 -50.13 -10.59 9.75
CA LEU A 20 -49.03 -11.22 10.48
C LEU A 20 -48.16 -10.14 11.16
N THR A 21 -48.66 -9.59 12.28
CA THR A 21 -47.87 -8.71 13.16
C THR A 21 -46.96 -9.55 14.06
N ALA A 22 -45.73 -9.79 13.61
CA ALA A 22 -44.67 -10.37 14.43
C ALA A 22 -43.35 -9.63 14.18
N LEU A 23 -43.13 -8.55 14.95
CA LEU A 23 -41.82 -7.90 15.04
C LEU A 23 -40.84 -8.84 15.74
N ALA A 24 -39.97 -9.49 14.97
CA ALA A 24 -38.89 -10.31 15.50
C ALA A 24 -37.79 -9.41 16.08
N THR A 25 -37.95 -9.00 17.35
CA THR A 25 -36.94 -8.26 18.10
C THR A 25 -35.68 -9.11 18.23
N ARG A 26 -34.67 -8.82 17.40
CA ARG A 26 -33.35 -9.48 17.48
C ARG A 26 -32.63 -9.00 18.74
N THR A 27 -32.71 -9.78 19.81
CA THR A 27 -31.97 -9.53 21.05
C THR A 27 -30.48 -9.76 20.82
N PHE A 28 -29.68 -8.69 20.80
CA PHE A 28 -28.22 -8.80 20.79
C PHE A 28 -27.71 -9.06 22.21
N THR A 29 -27.41 -10.32 22.54
CA THR A 29 -26.70 -10.69 23.77
C THR A 29 -25.23 -10.31 23.67
N SER A 30 -24.87 -9.16 24.25
CA SER A 30 -23.47 -8.79 24.46
C SER A 30 -22.89 -9.61 25.61
N SER A 31 -21.99 -10.56 25.30
CA SER A 31 -21.19 -11.25 26.31
C SER A 31 -19.86 -10.54 26.49
N SER A 32 -19.75 -9.71 27.53
CA SER A 32 -18.49 -9.09 27.91
C SER A 32 -17.55 -10.12 28.55
N ARG A 33 -16.74 -10.80 27.74
CA ARG A 33 -15.55 -11.49 28.27
C ARG A 33 -14.59 -10.44 28.83
N LEU A 34 -14.26 -10.53 30.12
CA LEU A 34 -13.04 -9.91 30.61
C LEU A 34 -11.86 -10.57 29.90
N SER A 35 -11.19 -9.83 29.02
CA SER A 35 -9.89 -10.24 28.48
C SER A 35 -8.82 -9.93 29.52
N SER A 36 -7.95 -10.90 29.78
CA SER A 36 -6.64 -10.70 30.42
C SER A 36 -5.87 -9.55 29.75
N GLY A 37 -4.96 -8.92 30.50
CA GLY A 37 -4.32 -7.64 30.17
C GLY A 37 -3.31 -7.64 29.02
N GLU A 38 -3.66 -8.18 27.86
CA GLU A 38 -3.01 -7.82 26.60
C GLU A 38 -3.53 -6.46 26.13
N SER A 39 -2.63 -5.61 25.65
CA SER A 39 -3.00 -4.36 24.98
C SER A 39 -3.85 -4.70 23.75
N LYS A 40 -5.15 -4.38 23.78
CA LYS A 40 -6.04 -4.64 22.65
C LYS A 40 -5.58 -3.84 21.45
N ASP A 41 -5.30 -4.54 20.35
CA ASP A 41 -5.07 -3.91 19.07
C ASP A 41 -6.33 -3.11 18.68
N LEU A 42 -6.17 -1.78 18.63
CA LEU A 42 -7.25 -0.83 18.31
C LEU A 42 -7.42 -0.59 16.81
N ARG A 43 -6.54 -1.15 15.97
CA ARG A 43 -6.64 -1.03 14.50
C ARG A 43 -7.90 -1.77 14.01
N PRO A 44 -8.53 -1.39 12.89
CA PRO A 44 -9.67 -2.14 12.33
C PRO A 44 -9.35 -3.63 12.10
N PRO A 45 -10.32 -4.57 12.19
CA PRO A 45 -10.05 -6.00 12.02
C PRO A 45 -9.34 -6.36 10.70
N SER A 46 -9.60 -5.63 9.61
CA SER A 46 -8.94 -5.86 8.33
C SER A 46 -7.44 -5.51 8.32
N THR A 47 -6.96 -4.70 9.26
CA THR A 47 -5.53 -4.41 9.49
C THR A 47 -4.87 -5.34 10.52
N GLN A 48 -5.64 -6.17 11.23
CA GLN A 48 -5.13 -7.09 12.26
C GLN A 48 -4.69 -8.46 11.71
N ILE A 49 -4.48 -8.58 10.38
CA ILE A 49 -4.05 -9.84 9.74
C ILE A 49 -2.66 -10.28 10.27
N PHE A 50 -1.80 -9.31 10.60
CA PHE A 50 -0.47 -9.54 11.17
C PHE A 50 -0.33 -8.80 12.49
N THR A 51 0.40 -9.40 13.43
CA THR A 51 0.65 -8.79 14.74
C THR A 51 1.66 -7.65 14.61
N PRO A 52 1.69 -6.69 15.56
CA PRO A 52 2.76 -5.68 15.61
C PRO A 52 4.17 -6.30 15.67
N ALA A 53 4.31 -7.50 16.24
CA ALA A 53 5.58 -8.22 16.28
C ALA A 53 6.01 -8.76 14.90
N ASP A 54 5.08 -9.26 14.08
CA ASP A 54 5.37 -9.66 12.70
C ASP A 54 5.80 -8.45 11.85
N VAL A 55 5.12 -7.31 12.00
CA VAL A 55 5.50 -6.05 11.35
C VAL A 55 6.91 -5.63 11.75
N GLN A 56 7.20 -5.58 13.06
CA GLN A 56 8.53 -5.21 13.56
C GLN A 56 9.64 -6.16 13.10
N ALA A 57 9.35 -7.47 13.01
CA ALA A 57 10.29 -8.45 12.47
C ALA A 57 10.58 -8.19 10.98
N GLY A 58 9.57 -7.85 10.18
CA GLY A 58 9.74 -7.49 8.77
C GLY A 58 10.51 -6.19 8.56
N ILE A 59 10.24 -5.14 9.37
CA ILE A 59 11.04 -3.91 9.39
C ILE A 59 12.50 -4.22 9.74
N SER A 60 12.73 -5.10 10.74
CA SER A 60 14.09 -5.49 11.14
C SER A 60 14.82 -6.28 10.04
N ALA A 61 14.11 -7.12 9.29
CA ALA A 61 14.67 -7.84 8.14
C ALA A 61 15.03 -6.90 6.97
N LEU A 62 14.21 -5.86 6.72
CA LEU A 62 14.53 -4.79 5.77
C LEU A 62 15.73 -3.95 6.25
N SER A 63 15.80 -3.61 7.54
CA SER A 63 16.94 -2.88 8.11
C SER A 63 18.25 -3.66 7.99
N ALA A 64 18.24 -4.96 8.28
CA ALA A 64 19.38 -5.85 8.04
C ALA A 64 19.77 -5.97 6.55
N ALA A 65 18.86 -5.65 5.62
CA ALA A 65 19.10 -5.61 4.18
C ALA A 65 19.50 -4.22 3.64
N GLY A 66 19.74 -3.23 4.53
CA GLY A 66 20.22 -1.89 4.15
C GLY A 66 19.12 -0.85 3.86
N TYR A 67 17.89 -1.06 4.35
CA TYR A 67 16.79 -0.09 4.23
C TYR A 67 16.57 0.67 5.53
N ASP A 68 16.36 1.99 5.48
CA ASP A 68 16.09 2.80 6.68
C ASP A 68 14.70 2.44 7.26
N PRO A 69 14.62 1.91 8.50
CA PRO A 69 13.37 1.47 9.11
C PRO A 69 12.34 2.60 9.29
N THR A 70 12.78 3.86 9.35
CA THR A 70 11.88 5.03 9.46
C THR A 70 11.15 5.35 8.16
N THR A 71 11.65 4.84 7.03
CA THR A 71 11.11 5.10 5.68
C THR A 71 10.31 3.93 5.09
N VAL A 72 10.05 2.88 5.89
CA VAL A 72 9.32 1.69 5.44
C VAL A 72 7.83 2.01 5.25
N TRP A 73 7.33 1.79 4.04
CA TRP A 73 5.92 1.96 3.70
C TRP A 73 5.15 0.63 3.90
N GLU A 74 4.05 0.66 4.65
CA GLU A 74 3.14 -0.50 4.76
C GLU A 74 2.12 -0.49 3.61
N GLN A 75 2.17 -1.53 2.78
CA GLN A 75 1.25 -1.76 1.68
C GLN A 75 0.40 -3.01 1.94
N ARG A 76 -0.89 -2.80 2.19
CA ARG A 76 -1.86 -3.90 2.29
C ARG A 76 -2.23 -4.40 0.91
N VAL A 77 -2.24 -5.73 0.73
CA VAL A 77 -2.78 -6.38 -0.47
C VAL A 77 -4.30 -6.47 -0.31
N VAL A 78 -5.04 -6.05 -1.33
CA VAL A 78 -6.50 -6.16 -1.39
C VAL A 78 -6.91 -7.22 -2.42
N TRP A 79 -8.14 -7.75 -2.26
CA TRP A 79 -8.69 -8.75 -3.18
C TRP A 79 -8.57 -8.33 -4.66
N GLY A 80 -8.89 -7.07 -4.96
CA GLY A 80 -8.82 -6.50 -6.31
C GLY A 80 -7.41 -6.29 -6.89
N ASP A 81 -6.34 -6.60 -6.17
CA ASP A 81 -4.98 -6.61 -6.74
C ASP A 81 -4.71 -7.87 -7.59
N HIS A 82 -5.59 -8.87 -7.55
CA HIS A 82 -5.40 -10.15 -8.26
C HIS A 82 -5.79 -10.04 -9.74
N ASP A 83 -5.05 -10.73 -10.60
CA ASP A 83 -5.45 -11.01 -11.96
C ASP A 83 -5.89 -12.47 -12.16
N GLN A 84 -6.19 -12.82 -13.42
CA GLN A 84 -6.66 -14.15 -13.80
C GLN A 84 -5.67 -15.28 -13.47
N PHE A 85 -4.37 -14.98 -13.29
CA PHE A 85 -3.33 -15.95 -12.94
C PHE A 85 -3.25 -16.25 -11.43
N GLN A 86 -4.25 -15.81 -10.64
CA GLN A 86 -4.45 -16.19 -9.24
C GLN A 86 -3.38 -15.66 -8.27
N HIS A 87 -2.71 -14.57 -8.64
CA HIS A 87 -1.80 -13.82 -7.79
C HIS A 87 -1.97 -12.32 -8.04
N VAL A 88 -1.33 -11.50 -7.20
CA VAL A 88 -1.21 -10.05 -7.40
C VAL A 88 -0.65 -9.76 -8.80
N ASN A 89 -1.29 -8.85 -9.53
CA ASN A 89 -0.82 -8.40 -10.83
C ASN A 89 0.49 -7.61 -10.72
N ASN A 90 1.42 -7.86 -11.64
CA ASN A 90 2.77 -7.29 -11.60
C ASN A 90 2.80 -5.74 -11.59
N VAL A 91 1.83 -5.06 -12.22
CA VAL A 91 1.73 -3.58 -12.26
C VAL A 91 1.52 -2.99 -10.85
N HIS A 92 0.90 -3.72 -9.92
CA HIS A 92 0.63 -3.20 -8.58
C HIS A 92 1.93 -2.96 -7.81
N PHE A 93 2.96 -3.79 -7.98
CA PHE A 93 4.27 -3.55 -7.37
C PHE A 93 4.90 -2.23 -7.82
N VAL A 94 4.75 -1.84 -9.09
CA VAL A 94 5.25 -0.55 -9.59
C VAL A 94 4.58 0.62 -8.86
N ARG A 95 3.27 0.54 -8.64
CA ARG A 95 2.51 1.53 -7.85
C ARG A 95 2.93 1.55 -6.39
N TRP A 96 3.20 0.39 -5.79
CA TRP A 96 3.65 0.28 -4.40
C TRP A 96 5.05 0.85 -4.18
N PHE A 97 5.99 0.60 -5.12
CA PHE A 97 7.30 1.25 -5.11
C PHE A 97 7.20 2.75 -5.33
N GLU A 98 6.22 3.23 -6.11
CA GLU A 98 5.91 4.66 -6.24
C GLU A 98 5.41 5.29 -4.94
N SER A 99 4.40 4.71 -4.28
CA SER A 99 3.91 5.20 -2.98
C SER A 99 5.03 5.21 -1.93
N ALA A 100 5.82 4.14 -1.86
CA ALA A 100 6.96 4.05 -0.96
C ALA A 100 8.07 5.08 -1.29
N ARG A 101 8.34 5.36 -2.58
CA ARG A 101 9.27 6.41 -3.01
C ARG A 101 8.78 7.80 -2.61
N MET A 102 7.49 8.09 -2.71
CA MET A 102 6.93 9.37 -2.27
C MET A 102 6.90 9.51 -0.74
N PHE A 103 6.65 8.42 -0.01
CA PHE A 103 6.79 8.39 1.45
C PHE A 103 8.24 8.67 1.86
N TYR A 104 9.21 7.93 1.29
CA TYR A 104 10.64 8.18 1.45
C TYR A 104 11.02 9.63 1.13
N ALA A 105 10.51 10.20 0.03
CA ALA A 105 10.78 11.60 -0.35
C ALA A 105 10.31 12.60 0.70
N ASN A 106 9.15 12.39 1.31
CA ASN A 106 8.66 13.26 2.38
C ASN A 106 9.56 13.14 3.63
N THR A 107 9.78 11.92 4.13
CA THR A 107 10.60 11.66 5.33
C THR A 107 12.06 12.10 5.16
N LEU A 108 12.62 12.00 3.95
CA LEU A 108 13.93 12.54 3.60
C LEU A 108 14.05 14.04 3.90
N THR A 109 12.95 14.78 3.72
CA THR A 109 12.87 16.23 3.89
C THR A 109 12.28 16.68 5.23
N GLU A 110 11.98 15.77 6.16
CA GLU A 110 11.40 16.13 7.45
C GLU A 110 12.39 16.81 8.43
N SER A 111 13.70 16.81 8.15
CA SER A 111 14.70 17.47 9.00
C SER A 111 14.65 19.00 8.93
N ASP A 112 15.14 19.66 9.99
CA ASP A 112 15.22 21.12 10.11
C ASP A 112 16.08 21.80 9.02
N ASP A 113 16.90 21.03 8.29
CA ASP A 113 17.65 21.50 7.12
C ASP A 113 16.74 21.96 5.96
N PHE A 114 15.48 21.49 5.92
CA PHE A 114 14.52 21.80 4.86
C PHE A 114 13.41 22.74 5.35
N SER A 115 13.50 24.01 4.95
CA SER A 115 12.38 24.96 5.09
C SER A 115 11.09 24.41 4.46
N GLU A 116 9.92 24.79 5.00
CA GLU A 116 8.60 24.35 4.51
C GLU A 116 8.45 24.50 2.99
N LYS A 117 8.79 25.67 2.46
CA LYS A 117 8.80 25.93 1.00
C LYS A 117 9.68 24.94 0.24
N ARG A 118 10.86 24.61 0.76
CA ARG A 118 11.79 23.67 0.10
C ARG A 118 11.23 22.24 0.10
N ARG A 119 10.52 21.83 1.17
CA ARG A 119 9.78 20.56 1.22
C ARG A 119 8.68 20.54 0.15
N GLU A 120 7.87 21.60 0.04
CA GLU A 120 6.86 21.71 -1.03
C GLU A 120 7.46 21.67 -2.44
N GLU A 121 8.58 22.36 -2.69
CA GLU A 121 9.29 22.33 -3.98
C GLU A 121 9.73 20.92 -4.38
N ILE A 122 10.14 20.11 -3.41
CA ILE A 122 10.58 18.73 -3.60
C ILE A 122 9.37 17.82 -3.82
N THR A 123 8.43 17.77 -2.87
CA THR A 123 7.26 16.87 -2.90
C THR A 123 6.31 17.14 -4.07
N ARG A 124 6.13 18.41 -4.48
CA ARG A 124 5.24 18.78 -5.61
C ARG A 124 5.95 18.90 -6.96
N GLY A 125 7.29 18.84 -7.01
CA GLY A 125 8.05 19.02 -8.24
C GLY A 125 7.85 20.40 -8.87
N THR A 126 7.99 21.48 -8.07
CA THR A 126 7.84 22.87 -8.55
C THR A 126 9.15 23.66 -8.56
N GLY A 127 10.17 23.21 -7.82
CA GLY A 127 11.52 23.78 -7.81
C GLY A 127 12.54 22.84 -8.43
N LYS A 128 13.66 22.61 -7.73
CA LYS A 128 14.56 21.48 -8.03
C LYS A 128 14.18 20.26 -7.20
N SER A 129 13.76 19.20 -7.86
CA SER A 129 13.40 17.91 -7.24
C SER A 129 13.93 16.75 -8.08
N PHE A 130 13.60 15.51 -7.72
CA PHE A 130 13.92 14.32 -8.51
C PHE A 130 12.67 13.70 -9.14
N ILE A 131 12.85 13.15 -10.34
CA ILE A 131 11.82 12.44 -11.10
C ILE A 131 12.31 11.04 -11.47
N LEU A 132 11.38 10.09 -11.58
CA LEU A 132 11.66 8.73 -12.07
C LEU A 132 11.89 8.78 -13.59
N ALA A 133 13.09 8.38 -14.05
CA ALA A 133 13.38 8.18 -15.46
C ALA A 133 13.19 6.73 -15.92
N GLY A 134 13.28 5.77 -15.00
CA GLY A 134 13.01 4.36 -15.29
C GLY A 134 12.91 3.52 -14.02
N ILE A 135 12.22 2.38 -14.12
CA ILE A 135 12.13 1.39 -13.04
C ILE A 135 12.30 -0.02 -13.62
N ASN A 136 13.14 -0.82 -12.98
CA ASN A 136 13.21 -2.26 -13.19
C ASN A 136 12.70 -2.96 -11.92
N VAL A 137 11.72 -3.87 -12.06
CA VAL A 137 11.20 -4.67 -10.95
C VAL A 137 11.51 -6.14 -11.20
N ARG A 138 12.09 -6.81 -10.20
CA ARG A 138 12.35 -8.25 -10.19
C ARG A 138 11.41 -8.93 -9.21
N TYR A 139 10.41 -9.60 -9.76
CA TYR A 139 9.46 -10.43 -9.03
C TYR A 139 10.12 -11.76 -8.68
N ARG A 140 10.23 -12.08 -7.39
CA ARG A 140 10.91 -13.30 -6.89
C ARG A 140 9.92 -14.39 -6.51
N ARG A 141 8.75 -14.00 -6.01
CA ARG A 141 7.70 -14.90 -5.50
C ARG A 141 6.32 -14.28 -5.79
N PRO A 142 5.30 -15.06 -6.16
CA PRO A 142 3.93 -14.55 -6.24
C PRO A 142 3.45 -14.13 -4.85
N VAL A 143 2.58 -13.13 -4.81
CA VAL A 143 1.88 -12.65 -3.61
C VAL A 143 0.39 -12.87 -3.81
N VAL A 144 -0.31 -13.23 -2.74
CA VAL A 144 -1.76 -13.51 -2.75
C VAL A 144 -2.46 -12.80 -1.60
N TYR A 145 -3.77 -12.59 -1.71
CA TYR A 145 -4.60 -12.04 -0.64
C TYR A 145 -5.01 -13.16 0.33
N PRO A 146 -5.04 -12.92 1.66
CA PRO A 146 -4.61 -11.69 2.35
C PRO A 146 -3.09 -11.68 2.63
N ASP A 147 -2.44 -10.55 2.37
CA ASP A 147 -1.05 -10.28 2.76
C ASP A 147 -0.84 -8.77 3.00
N THR A 148 0.24 -8.42 3.67
CA THR A 148 0.72 -7.05 3.86
C THR A 148 2.20 -7.06 3.51
N LEU A 149 2.59 -6.17 2.59
CA LEU A 149 3.97 -5.96 2.20
C LEU A 149 4.54 -4.75 2.93
N LEU A 150 5.75 -4.89 3.45
CA LEU A 150 6.57 -3.77 3.89
C LEU A 150 7.53 -3.40 2.76
N VAL A 151 7.49 -2.13 2.34
CA VAL A 151 8.28 -1.65 1.20
C VAL A 151 9.37 -0.70 1.70
N GLY A 152 10.60 -1.18 1.75
CA GLY A 152 11.78 -0.38 2.05
C GLY A 152 12.30 0.37 0.81
N GLN A 153 12.88 1.54 1.02
CA GLN A 153 13.56 2.35 0.01
C GLN A 153 14.92 2.80 0.55
N ALA A 154 15.95 2.82 -0.30
CA ALA A 154 17.28 3.29 0.07
C ALA A 154 18.05 3.78 -1.17
N CYS A 155 18.86 4.82 -0.99
CA CYS A 155 19.68 5.34 -2.07
C CYS A 155 20.96 4.49 -2.23
N GLU A 156 21.29 4.07 -3.46
CA GLU A 156 22.53 3.35 -3.74
C GLU A 156 23.72 4.32 -3.79
N LEU A 157 24.73 4.08 -2.96
CA LEU A 157 25.95 4.88 -2.93
C LEU A 157 27.10 4.26 -3.75
N PRO A 158 27.92 5.06 -4.44
CA PRO A 158 27.93 6.53 -4.47
C PRO A 158 26.89 7.14 -5.43
N LEU A 159 26.49 8.39 -5.14
CA LEU A 159 25.61 9.17 -6.01
C LEU A 159 26.31 9.61 -7.31
N GLY A 160 25.55 9.74 -8.40
CA GLY A 160 26.00 10.39 -9.63
C GLY A 160 25.82 11.91 -9.59
N LYS A 161 26.24 12.60 -10.66
CA LYS A 161 26.15 14.08 -10.75
C LYS A 161 24.72 14.61 -10.80
N GLU A 162 23.89 14.01 -11.65
CA GLU A 162 22.48 14.41 -11.91
C GLU A 162 21.50 13.25 -11.65
N ARG A 163 22.02 12.08 -11.26
CA ARG A 163 21.31 10.81 -11.21
C ARG A 163 21.68 10.02 -9.97
N PHE A 164 20.72 9.28 -9.44
CA PHE A 164 20.94 8.30 -8.38
C PHE A 164 19.97 7.12 -8.56
N MET A 165 20.32 5.97 -7.99
CA MET A 165 19.48 4.77 -8.04
C MET A 165 18.80 4.59 -6.69
N LEU A 166 17.48 4.59 -6.65
CA LEU A 166 16.71 4.24 -5.45
C LEU A 166 16.37 2.75 -5.49
N ARG A 167 17.00 1.97 -4.61
CA ARG A 167 16.73 0.55 -4.44
C ARG A 167 15.50 0.38 -3.56
N GLY A 168 14.58 -0.48 -4.00
CA GLY A 168 13.39 -0.83 -3.25
C GLY A 168 13.32 -2.34 -2.99
N ALA A 169 12.76 -2.74 -1.86
CA ALA A 169 12.43 -4.14 -1.57
C ALA A 169 11.04 -4.24 -0.95
N ALA A 170 10.23 -5.15 -1.46
CA ALA A 170 8.93 -5.51 -0.89
C ALA A 170 9.08 -6.83 -0.10
N TYR A 171 8.89 -6.76 1.21
CA TYR A 171 8.92 -7.89 2.15
C TYR A 171 7.49 -8.32 2.50
N SER A 172 7.14 -9.57 2.26
CA SER A 172 5.82 -10.13 2.60
C SER A 172 5.79 -10.59 4.05
N LEU A 173 4.78 -10.15 4.81
CA LEU A 173 4.56 -10.63 6.18
C LEU A 173 4.02 -12.07 6.19
N ALA A 174 3.20 -12.48 5.20
CA ALA A 174 2.75 -13.86 5.06
C ALA A 174 3.90 -14.84 4.78
N GLN A 175 4.82 -14.46 3.89
CA GLN A 175 5.92 -15.33 3.44
C GLN A 175 7.23 -15.11 4.21
N LYS A 176 7.28 -14.10 5.09
CA LYS A 176 8.43 -13.72 5.92
C LYS A 176 9.73 -13.55 5.11
N THR A 177 9.62 -12.97 3.91
CA THR A 177 10.75 -12.82 2.98
C THR A 177 10.53 -11.71 1.94
N ILE A 178 11.61 -11.29 1.26
CA ILE A 178 11.55 -10.32 0.16
C ILE A 178 10.99 -11.01 -1.10
N VAL A 179 9.80 -10.58 -1.52
CA VAL A 179 9.03 -11.13 -2.64
C VAL A 179 9.27 -10.40 -3.96
N ALA A 180 9.67 -9.13 -3.92
CA ALA A 180 10.10 -8.36 -5.07
C ALA A 180 11.17 -7.32 -4.69
N VAL A 181 12.02 -6.95 -5.65
CA VAL A 181 12.95 -5.81 -5.51
C VAL A 181 12.86 -4.89 -6.73
N ALA A 182 13.22 -3.63 -6.56
CA ALA A 182 13.22 -2.63 -7.62
C ALA A 182 14.53 -1.84 -7.68
N ALA A 183 14.92 -1.44 -8.88
CA ALA A 183 15.93 -0.43 -9.15
C ALA A 183 15.26 0.74 -9.88
N GLN A 184 15.21 1.92 -9.25
CA GLN A 184 14.55 3.12 -9.76
C GLN A 184 15.62 4.16 -10.13
N ASP A 185 15.78 4.40 -11.43
CA ASP A 185 16.66 5.42 -11.98
C ASP A 185 16.02 6.80 -11.79
N CYS A 186 16.51 7.55 -10.81
CA CYS A 186 16.04 8.88 -10.47
C CYS A 186 16.98 9.94 -11.03
N VAL A 187 16.40 11.01 -11.57
CA VAL A 187 17.13 12.13 -12.18
C VAL A 187 16.68 13.42 -11.53
N THR A 188 17.62 14.30 -11.17
CA THR A 188 17.27 15.63 -10.67
C THR A 188 16.89 16.57 -11.82
N TYR A 189 15.76 17.24 -11.65
CA TYR A 189 15.14 18.11 -12.63
C TYR A 189 14.80 19.47 -12.02
N ASP A 190 15.15 20.54 -12.74
CA ASP A 190 14.80 21.92 -12.44
C ASP A 190 13.47 22.22 -13.17
N TYR A 191 12.35 22.14 -12.43
CA TYR A 191 11.00 22.32 -12.97
C TYR A 191 10.71 23.77 -13.35
N THR A 192 11.49 24.75 -12.84
CA THR A 192 11.41 26.14 -13.27
C THR A 192 12.06 26.35 -14.65
N LYS A 193 13.13 25.61 -14.96
CA LYS A 193 13.87 25.72 -16.23
C LYS A 193 13.59 24.59 -17.22
N LEU A 194 12.73 23.63 -16.84
CA LEU A 194 12.36 22.44 -17.61
C LEU A 194 13.57 21.66 -18.15
N LYS A 195 14.58 21.45 -17.30
CA LYS A 195 15.79 20.71 -17.67
C LYS A 195 16.41 19.93 -16.52
N LYS A 196 17.24 18.95 -16.85
CA LYS A 196 18.09 18.24 -15.88
C LYS A 196 19.05 19.21 -15.19
N CYS A 197 19.39 18.90 -13.96
CA CYS A 197 20.41 19.62 -13.20
C CYS A 197 21.13 18.70 -12.21
N ASP A 198 22.28 19.14 -11.75
CA ASP A 198 23.07 18.50 -10.69
C ASP A 198 22.22 18.32 -9.42
N ILE A 199 22.44 17.22 -8.69
CA ILE A 199 21.73 16.94 -7.42
C ILE A 199 21.99 18.12 -6.46
N PRO A 200 20.95 18.83 -5.99
CA PRO A 200 21.06 19.91 -5.01
C PRO A 200 21.73 19.43 -3.72
N GLU A 201 22.62 20.23 -3.16
CA GLU A 201 23.48 19.83 -2.03
C GLU A 201 22.68 19.46 -0.77
N ASP A 202 21.51 20.06 -0.56
CA ASP A 202 20.53 19.71 0.47
C ASP A 202 19.99 18.28 0.27
N ILE A 203 19.50 17.98 -0.94
CA ILE A 203 19.00 16.65 -1.32
C ILE A 203 20.14 15.62 -1.25
N LYS A 204 21.32 15.99 -1.77
CA LYS A 204 22.51 15.12 -1.83
C LYS A 204 22.92 14.64 -0.44
N LYS A 205 23.08 15.56 0.52
CA LYS A 205 23.39 15.23 1.92
C LYS A 205 22.34 14.35 2.56
N ALA A 206 21.06 14.64 2.35
CA ALA A 206 19.97 13.84 2.89
C ALA A 206 19.94 12.41 2.33
N LEU A 207 20.23 12.26 1.03
CA LEU A 207 20.35 10.95 0.35
C LEU A 207 21.60 10.18 0.81
N GLU A 208 22.74 10.86 1.01
CA GLU A 208 23.97 10.24 1.51
C GLU A 208 23.82 9.76 2.96
N ALA A 209 23.15 10.54 3.81
CA ALA A 209 22.88 10.18 5.21
C ALA A 209 21.96 8.96 5.38
N ARG A 210 21.13 8.64 4.38
CA ARG A 210 20.22 7.47 4.33
C ARG A 210 20.56 6.52 3.17
N GLY A 211 21.78 6.60 2.67
CA GLY A 211 22.27 5.80 1.56
C GLY A 211 22.86 4.48 2.05
N SER A 212 22.88 3.48 1.18
CA SER A 212 23.47 2.17 1.45
C SER A 212 24.23 1.65 0.24
N HIS A 213 25.23 0.81 0.50
CA HIS A 213 25.94 0.09 -0.57
C HIS A 213 25.20 -1.21 -0.86
N PHE A 214 24.66 -1.34 -2.07
CA PHE A 214 24.00 -2.55 -2.54
C PHE A 214 24.94 -3.33 -3.48
N ASP A 215 24.96 -4.67 -3.36
CA ASP A 215 25.58 -5.50 -4.38
C ASP A 215 24.71 -5.49 -5.64
N LYS A 216 25.34 -5.45 -6.82
CA LYS A 216 24.71 -5.35 -8.15
C LYS A 216 23.78 -6.52 -8.49
N LYS A 217 23.76 -7.56 -7.66
CA LYS A 217 22.95 -8.77 -7.82
C LYS A 217 21.51 -8.64 -7.34
N LEU A 218 21.19 -7.67 -6.48
CA LEU A 218 19.80 -7.38 -6.07
C LEU A 218 19.04 -6.68 -7.22
#